data_AF-A0A9E1GYJ3-F1
#
_entry.id   AF-A0A9E1GYJ3-F1
#
_cell.length_a   1.000
_cell.length_b   1.000
_cell.length_c   1.000
_cell.angle_alpha   90.00
_cell.angle_beta   90.00
_cell.angle_gamma   90.00
#
_symmetry.space_group_name_H-M   'P 1'
#
loop_
_entity.id
_entity.type
_entity.pdbx_description
1 polymer ?
#
loop_
_entity_poly.entity_id
_entity_poly.type
_entity_poly.pdbx_seq_one_letter_code
_entity_poly.pdbx_strand_id
1 'polypeptide(L)'
;MWATDEINAKYHTAKCSLSDVDWIMETKDKLFLVEYKNAKVQGAKKPEAFKPKDEKVLNKVAKKFYDSLHYLTLLGKEKPKEYVYILEYPYGDSSSRKMVRNRLKGKLPFTLQENIGKGKRLIEKVEVLSIAEWNANDQYGKFPIRPCE
;
A
#
# COMPACT_ATOMS: atom_id res chain seq x y z
N MET A 1 -11.87 -3.29 15.89
CA MET A 1 -10.78 -2.85 14.99
C MET A 1 -9.69 -3.90 15.09
N TRP A 2 -9.08 -4.27 13.98
CA TRP A 2 -8.03 -5.30 13.91
C TRP A 2 -6.89 -4.78 13.03
N ALA A 3 -5.66 -5.22 13.29
CA ALA A 3 -4.50 -4.91 12.47
C ALA A 3 -3.50 -6.07 12.53
N THR A 4 -2.68 -6.23 11.50
CA THR A 4 -1.61 -7.23 11.46
C THR A 4 -0.47 -6.78 10.56
N ASP A 5 0.75 -7.13 10.97
CA ASP A 5 2.02 -7.06 10.24
C ASP A 5 2.62 -8.47 10.04
N GLU A 6 1.88 -9.53 10.37
CA GLU A 6 2.40 -10.91 10.41
C GLU A 6 2.47 -11.59 9.04
N ILE A 7 1.99 -10.95 7.97
CA ILE A 7 1.84 -11.56 6.64
C ILE A 7 3.20 -12.08 6.15
N ASN A 8 4.24 -11.25 6.30
CA ASN A 8 5.62 -11.62 5.96
C ASN A 8 6.03 -12.94 6.65
N ALA A 9 5.87 -13.01 7.97
CA ALA A 9 6.24 -14.18 8.76
C ALA A 9 5.47 -15.44 8.34
N LYS A 10 4.16 -15.31 8.04
CA LYS A 10 3.33 -16.42 7.56
C LYS A 10 3.80 -16.91 6.18
N TYR A 11 4.07 -16.00 5.24
CA TYR A 11 4.53 -16.35 3.89
C TYR A 11 5.92 -17.01 3.91
N HIS A 12 6.84 -16.48 4.72
CA HIS A 12 8.16 -17.09 4.91
C HIS A 12 8.08 -18.48 5.54
N THR A 13 7.25 -18.66 6.57
CA THR A 13 7.04 -19.97 7.23
C THR A 13 6.46 -20.98 6.25
N ALA A 14 5.53 -20.56 5.40
CA ALA A 14 4.93 -21.38 4.35
C ALA A 14 5.86 -21.65 3.15
N LYS A 15 7.03 -21.00 3.10
CA LYS A 15 8.00 -21.08 1.98
C LYS A 15 7.38 -20.73 0.62
N CYS A 16 6.38 -19.85 0.59
CA CYS A 16 5.78 -19.39 -0.66
C CYS A 16 6.53 -18.17 -1.23
N SER A 17 6.49 -18.02 -2.55
CA SER A 17 7.15 -16.91 -3.28
C SER A 17 6.28 -15.64 -3.39
N LEU A 18 5.36 -15.47 -2.44
CA LEU A 18 4.46 -14.33 -2.35
C LEU A 18 5.16 -13.13 -1.71
N SER A 19 4.78 -11.93 -2.15
CA SER A 19 5.17 -10.67 -1.51
C SER A 19 4.04 -10.15 -0.64
N ASP A 20 4.35 -9.30 0.32
CA ASP A 20 3.35 -8.77 1.24
C ASP A 20 3.48 -7.26 1.41
N VAL A 21 2.34 -6.63 1.74
CA VAL A 21 2.31 -5.26 2.25
C VAL A 21 2.79 -5.26 3.70
N ASP A 22 3.41 -4.17 4.14
CA ASP A 22 4.00 -4.10 5.47
C ASP A 22 2.97 -4.29 6.60
N TRP A 23 1.73 -3.80 6.42
CA TRP A 23 0.64 -4.13 7.34
C TRP A 23 -0.76 -4.00 6.72
N ILE A 24 -1.74 -4.62 7.39
CA ILE A 24 -3.16 -4.49 7.09
C ILE A 24 -3.90 -4.00 8.33
N MET A 25 -4.90 -3.13 8.13
CA MET A 25 -5.82 -2.71 9.18
C MET A 25 -7.27 -2.90 8.75
N GLU A 26 -8.12 -3.22 9.71
CA GLU A 26 -9.54 -3.40 9.54
C GLU A 26 -10.32 -2.47 10.48
N THR A 27 -11.15 -1.65 9.87
CA THR A 27 -12.14 -0.82 10.55
C THR A 27 -13.50 -1.51 10.54
N LYS A 28 -14.54 -0.84 11.07
CA LYS A 28 -15.91 -1.32 10.95
C LYS A 28 -16.30 -1.55 9.48
N ASP A 29 -15.89 -0.65 8.59
CA ASP A 29 -16.42 -0.58 7.24
C ASP A 29 -15.44 -1.06 6.16
N LYS A 30 -14.13 -1.09 6.44
CA LYS A 30 -13.09 -1.26 5.41
C LYS A 30 -11.86 -2.05 5.86
N LEU A 31 -11.11 -2.54 4.88
CA LEU A 31 -9.74 -3.01 5.00
C LEU A 31 -8.78 -2.03 4.33
N PHE A 32 -7.69 -1.70 5.01
CA PHE A 32 -6.58 -0.91 4.48
C PHE A 32 -5.37 -1.83 4.33
N LEU A 33 -4.86 -1.98 3.10
CA LEU A 33 -3.59 -2.64 2.84
C LEU A 33 -2.55 -1.54 2.69
N VAL A 34 -1.49 -1.58 3.50
CA VAL A 34 -0.56 -0.46 3.64
C VAL A 34 0.86 -0.91 3.35
N GLU A 35 1.45 -0.29 2.33
CA GLU A 35 2.87 -0.39 2.02
C GLU A 35 3.55 0.92 2.46
N TYR A 36 4.71 0.82 3.07
CA TYR A 36 5.52 1.93 3.52
C TYR A 36 6.90 1.90 2.89
N LYS A 37 7.30 3.05 2.36
CA LYS A 37 8.66 3.26 1.88
C LYS A 37 9.22 4.59 2.36
N ASN A 38 10.32 4.51 3.11
CA ASN A 38 11.17 5.64 3.42
C ASN A 38 12.45 5.60 2.59
N ALA A 39 12.60 6.57 1.70
CA ALA A 39 13.80 6.86 0.94
C ALA A 39 14.47 8.17 1.39
N LYS A 40 13.96 8.83 2.44
CA LYS A 40 14.50 10.05 3.04
C LYS A 40 15.43 9.70 4.22
N VAL A 41 16.37 8.78 3.99
CA VAL A 41 17.32 8.35 5.02
C VAL A 41 18.48 9.35 5.11
N GLN A 42 18.76 9.88 6.31
CA GLN A 42 19.90 10.76 6.53
C GLN A 42 21.21 10.02 6.23
N GLY A 43 22.14 10.67 5.52
CA GLY A 43 23.43 10.08 5.16
C GLY A 43 23.37 9.04 4.03
N ALA A 44 22.26 8.92 3.31
CA ALA A 44 22.20 8.05 2.12
C ALA A 44 23.29 8.43 1.11
N LYS A 45 24.12 7.46 0.71
CA LYS A 45 25.24 7.68 -0.23
C LYS A 45 24.79 8.13 -1.64
N LYS A 46 23.55 7.79 -2.03
CA LYS A 46 22.94 8.10 -3.34
C LYS A 46 21.43 8.34 -3.19
N PRO A 47 20.99 9.48 -2.63
CA PRO A 47 19.57 9.77 -2.39
C PRO A 47 18.72 9.76 -3.68
N GLU A 48 19.34 10.04 -4.83
CA GLU A 48 18.74 10.02 -6.17
C GLU A 48 18.54 8.62 -6.78
N ALA A 49 19.11 7.56 -6.17
CA ALA A 49 19.01 6.20 -6.69
C ALA A 49 17.58 5.65 -6.64
N PHE A 50 16.78 6.10 -5.68
CA PHE A 50 15.38 5.69 -5.58
C PHE A 50 14.49 6.56 -6.48
N LYS A 51 13.94 5.93 -7.51
CA LYS A 51 13.02 6.55 -8.45
C LYS A 51 11.61 6.00 -8.25
N PRO A 52 10.73 6.68 -7.48
CA PRO A 52 9.41 6.14 -7.13
C PRO A 52 8.46 5.97 -8.32
N LYS A 53 8.79 6.59 -9.46
CA LYS A 53 7.99 6.57 -10.69
C LYS A 53 8.41 5.44 -11.66
N ASP A 54 9.50 4.73 -11.35
CA ASP A 54 10.02 3.66 -12.20
C ASP A 54 9.06 2.48 -12.23
N GLU A 55 8.85 1.91 -13.42
CA GLU A 55 7.92 0.79 -13.60
C GLU A 55 8.25 -0.41 -12.71
N LYS A 56 9.54 -0.72 -12.56
CA LYS A 56 9.98 -1.83 -11.70
C LYS A 56 9.61 -1.62 -10.23
N VAL A 57 9.63 -0.38 -9.75
CA VAL A 57 9.22 -0.05 -8.37
C VAL A 57 7.70 -0.18 -8.25
N LEU A 58 6.95 0.42 -9.18
CA LEU A 58 5.49 0.37 -9.17
C LEU A 58 4.94 -1.06 -9.31
N ASN A 59 5.54 -1.88 -10.17
CA ASN A 59 5.15 -3.28 -10.35
C ASN A 59 5.39 -4.10 -9.07
N LYS A 60 6.46 -3.80 -8.31
CA LYS A 60 6.69 -4.45 -7.01
C LYS A 60 5.62 -4.07 -5.98
N VAL A 61 5.27 -2.78 -5.91
CA VAL A 61 4.22 -2.31 -5.00
C VAL A 61 2.87 -2.92 -5.38
N ALA A 62 2.51 -2.93 -6.67
CA ALA A 62 1.30 -3.60 -7.16
C ALA A 62 1.28 -5.10 -6.83
N LYS A 63 2.42 -5.79 -7.01
CA LYS A 63 2.57 -7.21 -6.65
C LYS A 63 2.30 -7.44 -5.17
N LYS A 64 2.89 -6.65 -4.27
CA LYS A 64 2.65 -6.76 -2.83
C LYS A 64 1.16 -6.66 -2.47
N PHE A 65 0.44 -5.72 -3.08
CA PHE A 65 -1.00 -5.60 -2.88
C PHE A 65 -1.77 -6.85 -3.32
N TYR A 66 -1.51 -7.35 -4.53
CA TYR A 66 -2.20 -8.54 -5.03
C TYR A 66 -1.87 -9.80 -4.24
N ASP A 67 -0.59 -10.01 -3.94
CA ASP A 67 -0.14 -11.19 -3.22
C ASP A 67 -0.72 -11.21 -1.79
N SER A 68 -0.94 -10.05 -1.18
CA SER A 68 -1.60 -9.93 0.14
C SER A 68 -3.09 -10.28 0.13
N LEU A 69 -3.75 -10.32 -1.04
CA LEU A 69 -5.14 -10.74 -1.13
C LEU A 69 -5.34 -12.23 -0.81
N HIS A 70 -4.32 -13.07 -1.03
CA HIS A 70 -4.35 -14.49 -0.68
C HIS A 70 -4.56 -14.66 0.83
N TYR A 71 -3.79 -13.93 1.64
CA TYR A 71 -3.94 -13.90 3.09
C TYR A 71 -5.34 -13.47 3.53
N LEU A 72 -5.87 -12.38 2.96
CA LEU A 72 -7.22 -11.91 3.28
C LEU A 72 -8.30 -12.94 2.90
N THR A 73 -8.11 -13.62 1.77
CA THR A 73 -9.04 -14.66 1.29
C THR A 73 -9.06 -15.85 2.25
N LEU A 74 -7.88 -16.31 2.70
CA LEU A 74 -7.75 -17.41 3.65
C LEU A 74 -8.37 -17.09 5.02
N LEU A 75 -8.40 -15.80 5.40
CA LEU A 75 -9.08 -15.32 6.60
C LEU A 75 -10.58 -15.04 6.40
N GLY A 76 -11.14 -15.21 5.19
CA GLY A 76 -12.53 -14.88 4.88
C GLY A 76 -12.84 -13.38 4.97
N LYS A 77 -11.85 -12.50 4.79
CA LYS A 77 -11.99 -11.05 4.92
C LYS A 77 -12.51 -10.41 3.63
N GLU A 78 -13.83 -10.21 3.56
CA GLU A 78 -14.50 -9.72 2.34
C GLU A 78 -14.73 -8.20 2.26
N LYS A 79 -14.51 -7.44 3.35
CA LYS A 79 -14.79 -6.00 3.38
C LYS A 79 -14.14 -5.23 2.22
N PRO A 80 -14.71 -4.06 1.82
CA PRO A 80 -14.12 -3.18 0.82
C PRO A 80 -12.67 -2.83 1.15
N LYS A 81 -11.81 -2.83 0.13
CA LYS A 81 -10.35 -2.73 0.28
C LYS A 81 -9.86 -1.41 -0.31
N GLU A 82 -9.08 -0.66 0.47
CA GLU A 82 -8.31 0.47 -0.04
C GLU A 82 -6.82 0.18 0.10
N TYR A 83 -6.07 0.52 -0.94
CA TYR A 83 -4.62 0.35 -0.97
C TYR A 83 -3.98 1.69 -0.64
N VAL A 84 -3.03 1.70 0.29
CA VAL A 84 -2.31 2.91 0.67
C VAL A 84 -0.82 2.66 0.55
N TYR A 85 -0.14 3.52 -0.19
CA TYR A 85 1.31 3.52 -0.30
C TYR A 85 1.87 4.78 0.36
N ILE A 86 2.43 4.63 1.55
CA ILE A 86 3.05 5.73 2.29
C ILE A 86 4.48 5.88 1.79
N LEU A 87 4.79 7.05 1.23
CA LEU A 87 6.03 7.30 0.53
C LEU A 87 6.70 8.58 1.03
N GLU A 88 7.76 8.40 1.83
CA GLU A 88 8.67 9.46 2.26
C GLU A 88 9.90 9.46 1.35
N TYR A 89 10.17 10.55 0.63
CA TYR A 89 11.40 10.65 -0.16
C TYR A 89 11.83 12.13 -0.36
N PRO A 90 13.14 12.40 -0.59
CA PRO A 90 13.70 13.76 -0.52
C PRO A 90 13.05 14.79 -1.45
N TYR A 91 12.56 14.34 -2.61
CA TYR A 91 11.91 15.19 -3.63
C TYR A 91 10.40 14.94 -3.71
N GLY A 92 9.80 14.47 -2.61
CA GLY A 92 8.40 14.09 -2.52
C GLY A 92 7.50 15.25 -2.11
N ASP A 93 6.98 15.98 -3.09
CA ASP A 93 5.85 16.87 -2.89
C ASP A 93 4.51 16.16 -3.15
N SER A 94 3.40 16.87 -2.96
CA SER A 94 2.06 16.33 -3.22
C SER A 94 1.85 16.00 -4.70
N SER A 95 2.40 16.80 -5.61
CA SER A 95 2.32 16.61 -7.06
C SER A 95 2.98 15.32 -7.51
N SER A 96 4.14 15.00 -6.97
CA SER A 96 4.90 13.81 -7.30
C SER A 96 4.23 12.54 -6.76
N ARG A 97 3.70 12.58 -5.53
CA ARG A 97 2.88 11.48 -4.98
C ARG A 97 1.62 11.26 -5.80
N LYS A 98 0.94 12.32 -6.24
CA LYS A 98 -0.20 12.24 -7.17
C LYS A 98 0.19 11.55 -8.49
N MET A 99 1.37 11.84 -9.03
CA MET A 99 1.88 11.17 -10.23
C MET A 99 2.15 9.68 -10.00
N VAL A 100 2.78 9.32 -8.88
CA VAL A 100 3.00 7.91 -8.47
C VAL A 100 1.66 7.19 -8.35
N ARG A 101 0.68 7.79 -7.66
CA ARG A 101 -0.68 7.24 -7.51
C ARG A 101 -1.34 6.97 -8.85
N ASN A 102 -1.30 7.94 -9.78
CA ASN A 102 -1.91 7.78 -11.10
C ASN A 102 -1.25 6.66 -11.91
N ARG A 103 0.08 6.56 -11.86
CA ARG A 103 0.81 5.45 -12.52
C ARG A 103 0.47 4.09 -11.89
N LEU A 104 0.40 4.04 -10.55
CA LEU A 104 0.02 2.83 -9.82
C LEU A 104 -1.42 2.41 -10.14
N LYS A 105 -2.35 3.37 -10.22
CA LYS A 105 -3.75 3.13 -10.63
C LYS A 105 -3.82 2.42 -11.99
N GLY A 106 -2.96 2.78 -12.94
CA GLY A 106 -2.86 2.11 -14.25
C GLY A 106 -2.28 0.69 -14.22
N LYS A 107 -1.64 0.26 -13.12
CA LYS A 107 -1.17 -1.13 -12.91
C LYS A 107 -2.15 -1.97 -12.08
N LEU A 108 -3.18 -1.32 -11.52
CA LEU A 108 -4.23 -1.94 -10.73
C LEU A 108 -5.47 -2.18 -11.61
N PRO A 109 -6.38 -3.11 -11.27
CA PRO A 109 -7.44 -3.57 -12.16
C PRO A 109 -8.66 -2.64 -12.10
N PHE A 110 -8.47 -1.33 -11.95
CA PHE A 110 -9.59 -0.36 -11.89
C PHE A 110 -10.40 -0.37 -13.19
N THR A 111 -9.74 -0.28 -14.35
CA THR A 111 -10.42 -0.37 -15.65
C THR A 111 -11.02 -1.76 -15.87
N LEU A 112 -10.34 -2.82 -15.43
CA LEU A 112 -10.86 -4.18 -15.53
C LEU A 112 -12.16 -4.37 -14.73
N GLN A 113 -12.20 -3.92 -13.47
CA GLN A 113 -13.41 -4.04 -12.65
C GLN A 113 -14.55 -3.14 -13.15
N GLU A 114 -14.24 -1.98 -13.73
CA GLU A 114 -15.22 -1.12 -14.42
C GLU A 114 -15.84 -1.83 -15.64
N ASN A 115 -15.02 -2.48 -16.46
CA ASN A 115 -15.47 -3.23 -17.64
C ASN A 115 -16.32 -4.46 -17.28
N ILE A 116 -16.04 -5.11 -16.15
CA ILE A 116 -16.88 -6.21 -15.62
C ILE A 116 -18.23 -5.68 -15.12
N GLY A 117 -18.29 -4.43 -14.66
CA GLY A 117 -19.53 -3.75 -14.26
C GLY A 117 -20.10 -4.24 -12.93
N LYS A 118 -20.96 -5.26 -12.95
CA LYS A 118 -21.74 -5.73 -11.77
C LYS A 118 -20.99 -6.75 -10.89
N GLY A 119 -19.73 -7.02 -11.17
CA GLY A 119 -18.90 -7.94 -10.37
C GLY A 119 -18.54 -7.38 -8.99
N LYS A 120 -18.00 -8.24 -8.11
CA LYS A 120 -17.40 -7.79 -6.84
C LYS A 120 -16.21 -6.86 -7.14
N ARG A 121 -16.18 -5.68 -6.52
CA ARG A 121 -15.03 -4.77 -6.61
C ARG A 121 -13.86 -5.35 -5.83
N LEU A 122 -12.70 -5.44 -6.48
CA LEU A 122 -11.47 -5.91 -5.84
C LEU A 122 -10.86 -4.80 -4.98
N ILE A 123 -10.88 -3.57 -5.50
CA ILE A 123 -10.24 -2.40 -4.91
C ILE A 123 -11.19 -1.21 -5.03
N GLU A 124 -11.43 -0.52 -3.92
CA GLU A 124 -12.21 0.73 -3.94
C GLU A 124 -11.35 1.92 -4.33
N LYS A 125 -10.15 1.99 -3.78
CA LYS A 125 -9.30 3.17 -3.84
C LYS A 125 -7.82 2.79 -3.75
N VAL A 126 -6.98 3.60 -4.38
CA VAL A 126 -5.53 3.62 -4.13
C VAL A 126 -5.10 5.04 -3.78
N GLU A 127 -4.33 5.20 -2.70
CA GLU A 127 -3.73 6.47 -2.29
C GLU A 127 -2.21 6.37 -2.14
N VAL A 128 -1.55 7.50 -2.34
CA VAL A 128 -0.11 7.66 -2.08
C VAL A 128 0.07 8.89 -1.21
N LEU A 129 0.56 8.70 0.01
CA LEU A 129 0.58 9.73 1.05
C LEU A 129 1.98 9.87 1.66
N SER A 130 2.30 11.04 2.19
CA SER A 130 3.37 11.17 3.20
C SER A 130 2.87 10.67 4.56
N ILE A 131 3.78 10.47 5.51
CA ILE A 131 3.43 10.19 6.92
C ILE A 131 2.57 11.33 7.49
N ALA A 132 2.90 12.59 7.15
CA ALA A 132 2.14 13.74 7.62
C ALA A 132 0.69 13.72 7.07
N GLU A 133 0.52 13.43 5.78
CA GLU A 133 -0.79 13.29 5.14
C GLU A 133 -1.58 12.10 5.69
N TRP A 134 -0.90 10.99 6.00
CA TRP A 134 -1.49 9.83 6.67
C TRP A 134 -2.02 10.21 8.06
N ASN A 135 -1.18 10.80 8.89
CA ASN A 135 -1.52 11.16 10.27
C ASN A 135 -2.62 12.23 10.35
N ALA A 136 -2.68 13.14 9.37
CA ALA A 136 -3.71 14.19 9.29
C ALA A 136 -5.05 13.72 8.69
N ASN A 137 -5.13 12.50 8.17
CA ASN A 137 -6.34 11.98 7.55
C ASN A 137 -7.34 11.47 8.61
N ASP A 138 -8.63 11.84 8.48
CA ASP A 138 -9.67 11.45 9.45
C ASP A 138 -9.86 9.93 9.63
N GLN A 139 -9.53 9.14 8.62
CA GLN A 139 -9.66 7.69 8.65
C GLN A 139 -8.33 7.01 9.02
N TYR A 140 -7.26 7.36 8.31
CA TYR A 140 -5.95 6.73 8.48
C TYR A 140 -5.24 7.21 9.75
N GLY A 141 -5.41 8.47 10.13
CA GLY A 141 -4.81 9.10 11.31
C GLY A 141 -5.29 8.53 12.65
N LYS A 142 -6.34 7.69 12.63
CA LYS A 142 -6.72 6.85 13.78
C LYS A 142 -5.65 5.80 14.12
N PHE A 143 -4.73 5.55 13.20
CA PHE A 143 -3.58 4.65 13.34
C PHE A 143 -2.29 5.45 13.06
N PRO A 144 -1.89 6.37 13.95
CA PRO A 144 -0.81 7.30 13.66
C PRO A 144 0.54 6.59 13.60
N ILE A 145 1.34 6.93 12.59
CA ILE A 145 2.73 6.48 12.48
C ILE A 145 3.61 7.48 13.23
N ARG A 146 4.37 6.96 14.19
CA ARG A 146 5.30 7.73 15.02
C ARG A 146 6.73 7.29 14.75
N PRO A 147 7.73 8.18 14.91
CA PRO A 147 9.13 7.77 14.95
C PRO A 147 9.35 6.71 16.04
N CYS A 148 10.21 5.73 15.78
CA CYS A 148 10.72 4.88 16.86
C CYS A 148 11.64 5.71 17.75
N GLU A 149 11.45 5.61 19.06
CA GLU A 149 12.37 6.14 20.07
C GLU A 149 13.67 5.32 20.12
#